data_AF-A0A0D2FEC6-F1
#
_entry.id   AF-A0A0D2FEC6-F1
#
_cell.length_a   1.000
_cell.length_b   1.000
_cell.length_c   1.000
_cell.angle_alpha   90.00
_cell.angle_beta   90.00
_cell.angle_gamma   90.00
#
_symmetry.space_group_name_H-M   'P 1'
#
loop_
_entity.id
_entity.type
_entity.pdbx_description
1 polymer ?
#
loop_
_entity_poly.entity_id
_entity_poly.type
_entity_poly.pdbx_seq_one_letter_code
_entity_poly.pdbx_strand_id
1 'polypeptide(L)'
;MCPPAETEACSDCSDREFREAEYDGIEVKEVMSSSDDCQIVLTRNRIRFILVLVRPTDPTDGDIMAKWFQKIEEAETDADEMAYETCLEDLRESAISVCRDVIYALSSSVPVSEEEAQSLEDFLYPMTFYLQVVSEQGSLQARRIDDTAEYANLYEPVKLPRIFSLRPALALTSASDLEFIEDLYMGQVLKVSQNGKLLREIQILQRISEQWDPDDPARPAVPRLLSLVGSHEQVIGLLEDFIDGDKLSELDINEISVAQRQEWKQQIEQNMTLLHQHSFIWGDVKADNILVDKHQQPWLIDFGGSCTQGWVDEHLAETTEGDLQGLRRLSDYLGVQR
;
A
#
# COMPACT_ATOMS: atom_id res chain seq x y z
N MET A 1 -26.40 -13.39 38.05
CA MET A 1 -24.95 -13.31 37.79
C MET A 1 -24.75 -13.80 36.37
N CYS A 2 -24.79 -12.85 35.43
CA CYS A 2 -24.51 -13.11 34.01
C CYS A 2 -22.98 -13.06 33.80
N PRO A 3 -22.43 -13.89 32.91
CA PRO A 3 -21.03 -13.76 32.49
C PRO A 3 -20.86 -12.47 31.65
N PRO A 4 -19.67 -11.86 31.64
CA PRO A 4 -19.40 -10.68 30.83
C PRO A 4 -19.31 -11.05 29.35
N ALA A 5 -19.93 -10.22 28.52
CA ALA A 5 -19.92 -10.31 27.07
C ALA A 5 -18.51 -10.06 26.51
N GLU A 6 -18.13 -10.92 25.57
CA GLU A 6 -16.94 -10.81 24.74
C GLU A 6 -17.11 -9.62 23.79
N THR A 7 -16.12 -8.72 23.76
CA THR A 7 -15.98 -7.70 22.71
C THR A 7 -15.43 -8.38 21.46
N GLU A 8 -16.33 -8.75 20.55
CA GLU A 8 -15.97 -9.00 19.16
C GLU A 8 -15.64 -7.66 18.50
N ALA A 9 -14.35 -7.43 18.28
CA ALA A 9 -13.88 -6.40 17.37
C ALA A 9 -14.22 -6.87 15.95
N CYS A 10 -15.15 -6.17 15.30
CA CYS A 10 -15.47 -6.37 13.89
C CYS A 10 -14.19 -6.10 13.08
N SER A 11 -13.60 -7.17 12.56
CA SER A 11 -12.42 -7.17 11.71
C SER A 11 -12.86 -7.59 10.33
N ASP A 12 -13.59 -6.71 9.66
CA ASP A 12 -14.04 -6.96 8.29
C ASP A 12 -14.31 -5.63 7.55
N CYS A 13 -13.26 -4.84 7.36
CA CYS A 13 -13.25 -3.68 6.46
C CYS A 13 -11.92 -3.61 5.71
N SER A 14 -11.56 -4.70 5.05
CA SER A 14 -10.45 -4.73 4.08
C SER A 14 -10.87 -5.65 2.95
N ASP A 15 -11.65 -5.12 2.01
CA ASP A 15 -11.82 -5.59 0.62
C ASP A 15 -13.11 -5.03 0.01
N ARG A 16 -13.16 -3.70 -0.17
CA ARG A 16 -14.08 -3.07 -1.12
C ARG A 16 -13.29 -2.17 -2.04
N GLU A 17 -13.31 -2.51 -3.33
CA GLU A 17 -12.86 -1.64 -4.42
C GLU A 17 -13.53 -0.27 -4.29
N PHE A 18 -12.82 0.70 -3.72
CA PHE A 18 -13.23 2.10 -3.76
C PHE A 18 -13.18 2.54 -5.23
N ARG A 19 -14.34 2.59 -5.88
CA ARG A 19 -14.47 3.22 -7.20
C ARG A 19 -14.10 4.70 -7.05
N GLU A 20 -13.02 5.11 -7.69
CA GLU A 20 -12.62 6.51 -7.78
C GLU A 20 -13.78 7.32 -8.36
N ALA A 21 -14.37 8.19 -7.53
CA ALA A 21 -15.35 9.15 -8.00
C ALA A 21 -14.58 10.36 -8.56
N GLU A 22 -14.54 10.47 -9.88
CA GLU A 22 -13.90 11.60 -10.56
C GLU A 22 -14.89 12.77 -10.66
N TYR A 23 -14.55 13.90 -10.04
CA TYR A 23 -15.33 15.12 -10.10
C TYR A 23 -14.60 16.16 -10.95
N ASP A 24 -14.83 16.14 -12.27
CA ASP A 24 -14.32 17.19 -13.16
C ASP A 24 -12.78 17.34 -13.02
N GLY A 25 -12.05 16.23 -13.15
CA GLY A 25 -10.58 16.17 -12.99
C GLY A 25 -10.07 16.29 -11.53
N ILE A 26 -10.95 16.22 -10.53
CA ILE A 26 -10.59 16.00 -9.12
C ILE A 26 -10.78 14.52 -8.81
N GLU A 27 -9.71 13.87 -8.42
CA GLU A 27 -9.70 12.48 -7.96
C GLU A 27 -9.73 12.46 -6.43
N VAL A 28 -10.57 11.61 -5.86
CA VAL A 28 -10.59 11.34 -4.41
C VAL A 28 -9.68 10.14 -4.15
N LYS A 29 -8.64 10.33 -3.34
CA LYS A 29 -7.70 9.26 -3.00
C LYS A 29 -8.01 8.60 -1.68
N GLU A 30 -8.42 9.37 -0.68
CA GLU A 30 -8.66 8.83 0.66
C GLU A 30 -9.68 9.67 1.43
N VAL A 31 -10.45 9.02 2.30
CA VAL A 31 -11.32 9.66 3.29
C VAL A 31 -11.05 9.01 4.64
N MET A 32 -10.57 9.80 5.60
CA MET A 32 -10.35 9.38 6.98
C MET A 32 -11.29 10.17 7.88
N SER A 33 -12.09 9.48 8.69
CA SER A 33 -12.98 10.13 9.66
C SER A 33 -12.72 9.59 11.06
N SER A 34 -12.91 10.49 12.03
CA SER A 34 -12.94 10.21 13.46
C SER A 34 -14.17 10.88 14.08
N SER A 35 -14.32 10.77 15.40
CA SER A 35 -15.38 11.47 16.13
C SER A 35 -15.27 13.00 15.97
N ASP A 36 -14.06 13.54 15.88
CA ASP A 36 -13.81 14.98 16.02
C ASP A 36 -13.33 15.65 14.74
N ASP A 37 -12.86 14.88 13.76
CA ASP A 37 -12.43 15.40 12.48
C ASP A 37 -12.70 14.43 11.32
N CYS A 38 -12.67 14.98 10.11
CA CYS A 38 -12.70 14.22 8.87
C CYS A 38 -11.69 14.87 7.91
N GLN A 39 -10.85 14.04 7.29
CA GLN A 39 -9.86 14.43 6.31
C GLN A 39 -10.17 13.76 4.97
N ILE A 40 -10.14 14.56 3.91
CA ILE A 40 -10.35 14.08 2.54
C ILE A 40 -9.11 14.44 1.73
N VAL A 41 -8.46 13.43 1.17
CA VAL A 41 -7.30 13.58 0.30
C VAL A 41 -7.77 13.57 -1.15
N LEU A 42 -7.46 14.65 -1.85
CA LEU A 42 -7.81 14.85 -3.25
C LEU A 42 -6.56 15.09 -4.07
N THR A 43 -6.61 14.72 -5.34
CA THR A 43 -5.56 15.06 -6.31
C THR A 43 -6.15 15.72 -7.55
N ARG A 44 -5.46 16.74 -8.06
CA ARG A 44 -5.75 17.39 -9.34
C ARG A 44 -4.46 17.89 -9.96
N ASN A 45 -4.20 17.56 -11.23
CA ASN A 45 -2.98 17.99 -11.94
C ASN A 45 -1.69 17.70 -11.15
N ARG A 46 -1.55 16.50 -10.56
CA ARG A 46 -0.40 16.11 -9.69
C ARG A 46 -0.22 16.94 -8.41
N ILE A 47 -1.19 17.77 -8.05
CA ILE A 47 -1.21 18.55 -6.80
C ILE A 47 -2.17 17.86 -5.83
N ARG A 48 -1.72 17.71 -4.59
CA ARG A 48 -2.53 17.14 -3.51
C ARG A 48 -3.27 18.24 -2.76
N PHE A 49 -4.52 18.00 -2.44
CA PHE A 49 -5.33 18.84 -1.57
C PHE A 49 -5.82 18.01 -0.39
N ILE A 50 -5.58 18.49 0.82
CA ILE A 50 -6.08 17.86 2.04
C ILE A 50 -7.18 18.77 2.58
N LEU A 51 -8.42 18.29 2.49
CA LEU A 51 -9.56 18.96 3.10
C LEU A 51 -9.64 18.52 4.55
N VAL A 52 -9.69 19.49 5.46
CA VAL A 52 -9.80 19.26 6.90
C VAL A 52 -11.15 19.78 7.36
N LEU A 53 -11.95 18.88 7.91
CA LEU A 53 -13.25 19.15 8.49
C LEU A 53 -13.12 18.88 9.99
N VAL A 54 -13.40 19.87 10.82
CA VAL A 54 -13.25 19.74 12.29
C VAL A 54 -14.59 19.99 12.95
N ARG A 55 -14.93 19.16 13.94
CA ARG A 55 -16.11 19.36 14.77
C ARG A 55 -15.97 20.69 15.54
N PRO A 56 -16.92 21.62 15.39
CA PRO A 56 -16.90 22.87 16.15
C PRO A 56 -17.09 22.61 17.65
N THR A 57 -16.27 23.27 18.48
CA THR A 57 -16.31 23.12 19.95
C THR A 57 -17.45 23.89 20.61
N ASP A 58 -17.89 25.01 20.03
CA ASP A 58 -19.03 25.82 20.48
C ASP A 58 -19.89 26.20 19.27
N PRO A 59 -20.69 25.25 18.74
CA PRO A 59 -21.47 25.47 17.53
C PRO A 59 -22.61 26.45 17.76
N THR A 60 -22.76 27.42 16.86
CA THR A 60 -23.96 28.28 16.84
C THR A 60 -25.17 27.50 16.32
N ASP A 61 -26.37 27.94 16.70
CA ASP A 61 -27.60 27.36 16.15
C ASP A 61 -27.60 27.45 14.62
N GLY A 62 -27.77 26.29 13.97
CA GLY A 62 -27.70 26.17 12.51
C GLY A 62 -26.34 25.78 11.92
N ASP A 63 -25.29 25.61 12.72
CA ASP A 63 -23.95 25.20 12.25
C ASP A 63 -24.01 23.92 11.40
N ILE A 64 -23.54 24.03 10.15
CA ILE A 64 -23.64 22.94 9.18
C ILE A 64 -22.64 21.83 9.53
N MET A 65 -21.44 22.19 10.01
CA MET A 65 -20.43 21.19 10.36
C MET A 65 -20.85 20.38 11.58
N ALA A 66 -21.41 21.04 12.61
CA ALA A 66 -21.95 20.33 13.77
C ALA A 66 -23.02 19.30 13.37
N LYS A 67 -23.90 19.65 12.43
CA LYS A 67 -24.94 18.75 11.91
C LYS A 67 -24.36 17.57 11.13
N TRP A 68 -23.29 17.77 10.36
CA TRP A 68 -22.63 16.67 9.66
C TRP A 68 -22.01 15.67 10.63
N PHE A 69 -21.28 16.14 11.63
CA PHE A 69 -20.70 15.25 12.65
C PHE A 69 -21.77 14.50 13.44
N GLN A 70 -22.89 15.15 13.76
CA GLN A 70 -24.03 14.46 14.36
C GLN A 70 -24.60 13.37 13.44
N LYS A 71 -24.75 13.64 12.13
CA LYS A 71 -25.22 12.64 11.16
C LYS A 71 -24.28 11.45 11.03
N ILE A 72 -22.96 11.68 11.12
CA ILE A 72 -21.97 10.59 11.09
C ILE A 72 -22.16 9.69 12.30
N GLU A 73 -22.26 10.24 13.51
CA GLU A 73 -22.50 9.47 14.74
C GLU A 73 -23.82 8.68 14.69
N GLU A 74 -24.88 9.31 14.16
CA GLU A 74 -26.17 8.65 13.98
C GLU A 74 -26.04 7.48 12.99
N ALA A 75 -25.34 7.68 11.88
CA ALA A 75 -25.13 6.67 10.85
C ALA A 75 -24.24 5.50 11.30
N GLU A 76 -23.27 5.73 12.19
CA GLU A 76 -22.43 4.67 12.79
C GLU A 76 -23.25 3.65 13.61
N THR A 77 -24.38 4.07 14.16
CA THR A 77 -25.26 3.23 15.00
C THR A 77 -26.54 2.82 14.30
N ASP A 78 -26.67 3.14 13.01
CA ASP A 78 -27.84 2.79 12.21
C ASP A 78 -27.92 1.28 11.97
N ALA A 79 -29.13 0.78 11.75
CA ALA A 79 -29.36 -0.61 11.41
C ALA A 79 -29.02 -0.92 9.93
N ASP A 80 -28.97 0.11 9.08
CA ASP A 80 -28.49 0.00 7.70
C ASP A 80 -26.96 0.08 7.66
N GLU A 81 -26.33 -1.04 7.29
CA GLU A 81 -24.87 -1.16 7.15
C GLU A 81 -24.29 -0.16 6.12
N MET A 82 -25.10 0.36 5.20
CA MET A 82 -24.68 1.33 4.19
C MET A 82 -24.86 2.79 4.63
N ALA A 83 -25.52 3.05 5.77
CA ALA A 83 -25.84 4.41 6.20
C ALA A 83 -24.59 5.25 6.44
N TYR A 84 -23.57 4.65 7.08
CA TYR A 84 -22.30 5.32 7.36
C TYR A 84 -21.54 5.68 6.08
N GLU A 85 -21.37 4.72 5.16
CA GLU A 85 -20.72 4.95 3.87
C GLU A 85 -21.44 6.03 3.07
N THR A 86 -22.77 5.94 2.96
CA THR A 86 -23.59 6.94 2.24
C THR A 86 -23.45 8.34 2.86
N CYS A 87 -23.43 8.43 4.20
CA CYS A 87 -23.26 9.69 4.92
C CYS A 87 -21.88 10.33 4.63
N LEU A 88 -20.81 9.51 4.61
CA LEU A 88 -19.48 9.97 4.25
C LEU A 88 -19.38 10.40 2.79
N GLU A 89 -20.05 9.71 1.87
CA GLU A 89 -20.12 10.11 0.46
C GLU A 89 -20.80 11.46 0.28
N ASP A 90 -21.94 11.69 0.95
CA ASP A 90 -22.66 12.97 0.94
C ASP A 90 -21.81 14.11 1.52
N LEU A 91 -21.14 13.86 2.65
CA LEU A 91 -20.22 14.84 3.25
C LEU A 91 -19.08 15.17 2.29
N ARG A 92 -18.50 14.14 1.67
CA ARG A 92 -17.41 14.27 0.70
C ARG A 92 -17.84 15.12 -0.49
N GLU A 93 -18.99 14.85 -1.10
CA GLU A 93 -19.52 15.64 -2.21
C GLU A 93 -19.73 17.11 -1.80
N SER A 94 -20.31 17.34 -0.62
CA SER A 94 -20.52 18.68 -0.08
C SER A 94 -19.19 19.42 0.13
N ALA A 95 -18.17 18.75 0.68
CA ALA A 95 -16.86 19.33 0.93
C ALA A 95 -16.13 19.68 -0.38
N ILE A 96 -16.11 18.76 -1.35
CA ILE A 96 -15.50 18.96 -2.67
C ILE A 96 -16.19 20.13 -3.40
N SER A 97 -17.52 20.19 -3.34
CA SER A 97 -18.29 21.28 -3.95
C SER A 97 -17.89 22.65 -3.41
N VAL A 98 -17.73 22.77 -2.09
CA VAL A 98 -17.34 24.03 -1.42
C VAL A 98 -15.90 24.43 -1.74
N CYS A 99 -15.00 23.45 -1.86
CA CYS A 99 -13.58 23.70 -2.12
C CYS A 99 -13.26 23.86 -3.61
N ARG A 100 -14.19 23.57 -4.51
CA ARG A 100 -13.97 23.50 -5.97
C ARG A 100 -13.24 24.72 -6.52
N ASP A 101 -13.82 25.90 -6.38
CA ASP A 101 -13.23 27.12 -6.99
C ASP A 101 -11.82 27.41 -6.47
N VAL A 102 -11.56 27.11 -5.18
CA VAL A 102 -10.25 27.27 -4.56
C VAL A 102 -9.25 26.25 -5.12
N ILE A 103 -9.64 24.98 -5.24
CA ILE A 103 -8.83 23.90 -5.84
C ILE A 103 -8.45 24.27 -7.28
N TYR A 104 -9.41 24.74 -8.08
CA TYR A 104 -9.20 25.15 -9.45
C TYR A 104 -8.25 26.35 -9.56
N ALA A 105 -8.45 27.37 -8.74
CA ALA A 105 -7.59 28.55 -8.73
C ALA A 105 -6.14 28.21 -8.33
N LEU A 106 -5.97 27.38 -7.30
CA LEU A 106 -4.65 26.97 -6.82
C LEU A 106 -3.94 26.07 -7.83
N SER A 107 -4.62 25.06 -8.36
CA SER A 107 -4.02 24.15 -9.36
C SER A 107 -3.64 24.87 -10.67
N SER A 108 -4.39 25.90 -11.08
CA SER A 108 -4.05 26.71 -12.25
C SER A 108 -2.87 27.67 -12.01
N SER A 109 -2.54 27.95 -10.75
CA SER A 109 -1.43 28.84 -10.39
C SER A 109 -0.07 28.14 -10.36
N VAL A 110 -0.06 26.81 -10.35
CA VAL A 110 1.15 26.00 -10.33
C VAL A 110 1.48 25.59 -11.77
N PRO A 111 2.68 25.92 -12.28
CA PRO A 111 3.11 25.44 -13.59
C PRO A 111 3.39 23.94 -13.49
N VAL A 112 2.45 23.12 -13.93
CA VAL A 112 2.64 21.67 -14.06
C VAL A 112 2.94 21.39 -15.53
N SER A 113 4.14 20.86 -15.82
CA SER A 113 4.46 20.37 -17.16
C SER A 113 3.78 19.02 -17.34
N GLU A 114 2.68 18.97 -18.10
CA GLU A 114 1.99 17.71 -18.43
C GLU A 114 2.86 16.79 -19.29
N GLU A 115 3.86 17.33 -19.99
CA GLU A 115 4.76 16.58 -20.89
C GLU A 115 6.00 16.01 -20.19
N GLU A 116 6.32 16.45 -18.96
CA GLU A 116 7.47 15.92 -18.20
C GLU A 116 7.06 14.69 -17.41
N ALA A 117 7.90 13.66 -17.51
CA ALA A 117 7.80 12.48 -16.67
C ALA A 117 7.95 12.89 -15.20
N GLN A 118 7.05 12.40 -14.34
CA GLN A 118 7.05 12.71 -12.92
C GLN A 118 8.16 11.90 -12.23
N SER A 119 8.94 12.51 -11.33
CA SER A 119 9.87 11.74 -10.51
C SER A 119 9.13 11.00 -9.39
N LEU A 120 9.74 9.94 -8.85
CA LEU A 120 9.20 9.25 -7.67
C LEU A 120 9.12 10.20 -6.46
N GLU A 121 10.07 11.13 -6.32
CA GLU A 121 10.02 12.18 -5.29
C GLU A 121 8.77 13.06 -5.46
N ASP A 122 8.49 13.53 -6.68
CA ASP A 122 7.31 14.36 -6.95
C ASP A 122 6.00 13.60 -6.77
N PHE A 123 6.00 12.28 -7.00
CA PHE A 123 4.85 11.41 -6.75
C PHE A 123 4.60 11.18 -5.27
N LEU A 124 5.65 10.91 -4.48
CA LEU A 124 5.54 10.67 -3.04
C LEU A 124 5.30 11.96 -2.24
N TYR A 125 5.87 13.08 -2.70
CA TYR A 125 5.82 14.38 -2.04
C TYR A 125 5.23 15.45 -2.97
N PRO A 126 4.02 15.25 -3.48
CA PRO A 126 3.40 16.22 -4.37
C PRO A 126 3.20 17.54 -3.64
N MET A 127 3.21 18.64 -4.39
CA MET A 127 2.82 19.93 -3.85
C MET A 127 1.45 19.80 -3.18
N THR A 128 1.38 20.16 -1.90
CA THR A 128 0.20 19.92 -1.07
C THR A 128 -0.38 21.24 -0.57
N PHE A 129 -1.68 21.43 -0.78
CA PHE A 129 -2.45 22.51 -0.17
C PHE A 129 -3.41 21.97 0.88
N TYR A 130 -3.53 22.67 1.99
CA TYR A 130 -4.45 22.33 3.06
C TYR A 130 -5.61 23.32 3.06
N LEU A 131 -6.84 22.80 3.06
CA LEU A 131 -8.06 23.59 3.04
C LEU A 131 -8.95 23.17 4.21
N GLN A 132 -9.34 24.11 5.06
CA GLN A 132 -10.36 23.88 6.08
C GLN A 132 -11.75 24.14 5.50
N VAL A 133 -12.69 23.24 5.75
CA VAL A 133 -14.12 23.48 5.49
C VAL A 133 -14.76 23.95 6.80
N VAL A 134 -15.28 25.17 6.79
CA VAL A 134 -15.86 25.81 7.98
C VAL A 134 -17.29 26.26 7.74
N SER A 135 -18.11 26.22 8.79
CA SER A 135 -19.46 26.77 8.77
C SER A 135 -19.41 28.26 9.11
N GLU A 136 -19.79 29.12 8.16
CA GLU A 136 -19.86 30.57 8.32
C GLU A 136 -21.17 31.13 7.78
N GLN A 137 -21.86 31.90 8.63
CA GLN A 137 -23.10 32.60 8.26
C GLN A 137 -24.17 31.67 7.65
N GLY A 138 -24.22 30.41 8.10
CA GLY A 138 -25.16 29.41 7.60
C GLY A 138 -24.80 28.82 6.23
N SER A 139 -23.53 28.92 5.82
CA SER A 139 -22.98 28.31 4.61
C SER A 139 -21.63 27.67 4.90
N LEU A 140 -21.24 26.65 4.13
CA LEU A 140 -19.89 26.11 4.18
C LEU A 140 -18.95 26.97 3.33
N GLN A 141 -17.75 27.24 3.84
CA GLN A 141 -16.70 27.96 3.12
C GLN A 141 -15.37 27.22 3.23
N ALA A 142 -14.57 27.35 2.17
CA ALA A 142 -13.20 26.83 2.13
C ALA A 142 -12.21 27.92 2.55
N ARG A 143 -11.37 27.62 3.53
CA ARG A 143 -10.26 28.48 3.96
C ARG A 143 -8.94 27.77 3.76
N ARG A 144 -7.96 28.45 3.19
CA ARG A 144 -6.60 27.90 3.10
C ARG A 144 -5.95 27.90 4.47
N ILE A 145 -5.31 26.78 4.80
CA ILE A 145 -4.48 26.62 5.99
C ILE A 145 -3.02 26.83 5.56
N ASP A 146 -2.36 27.84 6.12
CA ASP A 146 -0.94 28.12 5.86
C ASP A 146 -0.01 27.51 6.92
N ASP A 147 -0.47 27.34 8.16
CA ASP A 147 0.27 26.64 9.22
C ASP A 147 -0.16 25.16 9.26
N THR A 148 0.71 24.30 8.74
CA THR A 148 0.42 22.88 8.53
C THR A 148 1.14 21.98 9.54
N ALA A 149 1.74 22.55 10.60
CA ALA A 149 2.56 21.80 11.53
C ALA A 149 1.82 20.63 12.20
N GLU A 150 0.51 20.78 12.42
CA GLU A 150 -0.36 19.75 13.00
C GLU A 150 -0.67 18.60 12.02
N TYR A 151 -0.57 18.84 10.71
CA TYR A 151 -0.97 17.90 9.67
C TYR A 151 0.21 17.32 8.87
N ALA A 152 1.40 17.92 8.97
CA ALA A 152 2.57 17.56 8.17
C ALA A 152 3.01 16.09 8.36
N ASN A 153 2.86 15.55 9.57
CA ASN A 153 3.36 14.20 9.89
C ASN A 153 2.50 13.04 9.37
N LEU A 154 1.24 13.29 8.96
CA LEU A 154 0.30 12.23 8.58
C LEU A 154 0.57 11.64 7.19
N TYR A 155 1.20 12.44 6.32
CA TYR A 155 1.44 12.10 4.92
C TYR A 155 2.93 12.14 4.54
N GLU A 156 3.81 12.30 5.54
CA GLU A 156 5.24 12.04 5.39
C GLU A 156 5.46 10.51 5.48
N PRO A 157 6.22 9.90 4.56
CA PRO A 157 6.52 8.48 4.64
C PRO A 157 7.32 8.17 5.91
N VAL A 158 7.09 6.95 6.41
CA VAL A 158 7.64 6.48 7.67
C VAL A 158 9.16 6.48 7.60
N LYS A 159 9.77 7.19 8.56
CA LYS A 159 11.23 7.27 8.69
C LYS A 159 11.78 5.88 8.98
N LEU A 160 12.55 5.30 8.06
CA LEU A 160 13.38 4.15 8.42
C LEU A 160 14.52 4.68 9.31
N PRO A 161 14.66 4.17 10.55
CA PRO A 161 15.74 4.59 11.42
C PRO A 161 17.08 4.43 10.69
N ARG A 162 18.01 5.38 10.83
CA ARG A 162 19.42 5.22 10.39
C ARG A 162 20.17 4.14 11.19
N ILE A 163 19.48 3.13 11.69
CA ILE A 163 20.03 1.95 12.38
C ILE A 163 20.37 0.94 11.29
N PHE A 164 21.27 1.33 10.40
CA PHE A 164 21.70 0.50 9.31
C PHE A 164 23.21 0.37 9.38
N SER A 165 23.64 -0.65 10.13
CA SER A 165 24.87 -1.38 9.77
C SER A 165 24.60 -2.20 8.52
N LEU A 166 24.04 -1.59 7.46
CA LEU A 166 24.00 -2.20 6.14
C LEU A 166 25.45 -2.43 5.74
N ARG A 167 25.71 -3.56 5.08
CA ARG A 167 27.03 -3.78 4.50
C ARG A 167 27.32 -2.57 3.58
N PRO A 168 28.52 -1.99 3.64
CA PRO A 168 28.86 -0.73 2.95
C PRO A 168 28.76 -0.75 1.41
N ALA A 169 28.22 -1.82 0.80
CA ALA A 169 28.16 -2.02 -0.64
C ALA A 169 26.80 -1.67 -1.27
N LEU A 170 25.72 -1.49 -0.49
CA LEU A 170 24.41 -1.25 -1.08
C LEU A 170 24.28 0.22 -1.54
N ALA A 171 24.03 0.42 -2.83
CA ALA A 171 23.84 1.75 -3.39
C ALA A 171 22.58 2.42 -2.81
N LEU A 172 22.60 3.74 -2.72
CA LEU A 172 21.44 4.56 -2.37
C LEU A 172 21.10 5.44 -3.57
N THR A 173 19.95 5.19 -4.19
CA THR A 173 19.42 5.97 -5.32
C THR A 173 18.48 7.03 -4.77
N SER A 174 18.58 8.27 -5.24
CA SER A 174 17.62 9.31 -4.85
C SER A 174 16.27 9.07 -5.53
N ALA A 175 15.15 9.24 -4.81
CA ALA A 175 13.83 9.19 -5.42
C ALA A 175 13.64 10.26 -6.51
N SER A 176 14.38 11.38 -6.45
CA SER A 176 14.38 12.41 -7.50
C SER A 176 15.04 11.97 -8.81
N ASP A 177 15.88 10.92 -8.78
CA ASP A 177 16.53 10.35 -9.96
C ASP A 177 15.69 9.22 -10.60
N LEU A 178 14.59 8.83 -9.98
CA LEU A 178 13.72 7.74 -10.43
C LEU A 178 12.49 8.32 -11.13
N GLU A 179 12.22 7.86 -12.35
CA GLU A 179 10.99 8.15 -13.06
C GLU A 179 9.84 7.32 -12.49
N PHE A 180 8.74 7.98 -12.12
CA PHE A 180 7.49 7.32 -11.77
C PHE A 180 6.73 6.99 -13.05
N ILE A 181 6.43 5.70 -13.24
CA ILE A 181 5.73 5.19 -14.44
C ILE A 181 4.26 4.92 -14.12
N GLU A 182 4.01 4.14 -13.07
CA GLU A 182 2.67 3.70 -12.71
C GLU A 182 2.63 3.30 -11.23
N ASP A 183 1.45 3.45 -10.64
CA ASP A 183 1.13 2.99 -9.30
C ASP A 183 0.23 1.74 -9.40
N LEU A 184 0.85 0.57 -9.31
CA LEU A 184 0.18 -0.72 -9.50
C LEU A 184 -0.73 -1.11 -8.33
N TYR A 185 -0.68 -0.39 -7.21
CA TYR A 185 -1.38 -0.74 -5.97
C TYR A 185 -1.90 0.49 -5.21
N MET A 186 -2.46 1.46 -5.93
CA MET A 186 -3.24 2.60 -5.39
C MET A 186 -2.56 3.36 -4.24
N GLY A 187 -1.24 3.51 -4.27
CA GLY A 187 -0.48 4.28 -3.29
C GLY A 187 -0.34 3.55 -1.95
N GLN A 188 -0.83 2.32 -1.85
CA GLN A 188 -0.88 1.54 -0.62
C GLN A 188 0.33 0.64 -0.39
N VAL A 189 1.38 0.72 -1.21
CA VAL A 189 2.65 0.05 -0.90
C VAL A 189 3.49 0.91 0.05
N LEU A 190 2.97 1.16 1.24
CA LEU A 190 3.80 1.55 2.38
C LEU A 190 4.33 0.28 3.02
N LYS A 191 5.59 -0.05 2.75
CA LYS A 191 6.27 -1.15 3.43
C LYS A 191 6.69 -0.70 4.84
N VAL A 192 5.74 -0.74 5.76
CA VAL A 192 5.96 -0.46 7.18
C VAL A 192 6.68 -1.64 7.85
N SER A 193 7.85 -1.37 8.44
CA SER A 193 8.58 -2.36 9.23
C SER A 193 7.95 -2.51 10.62
N GLN A 194 6.91 -3.33 10.73
CA GLN A 194 6.56 -3.93 12.02
C GLN A 194 7.38 -5.21 12.18
N ASN A 195 8.21 -5.29 13.24
CA ASN A 195 9.00 -6.48 13.61
C ASN A 195 10.14 -6.90 12.65
N GLY A 196 10.73 -5.99 11.86
CA GLY A 196 11.97 -6.26 11.13
C GLY A 196 11.82 -7.07 9.83
N LYS A 197 10.59 -7.28 9.34
CA LYS A 197 10.31 -8.00 8.08
C LYS A 197 11.03 -7.39 6.87
N LEU A 198 10.93 -6.08 6.69
CA LEU A 198 11.64 -5.35 5.64
C LEU A 198 13.17 -5.53 5.73
N LEU A 199 13.72 -5.60 6.95
CA LEU A 199 15.15 -5.81 7.15
C LEU A 199 15.58 -7.22 6.73
N ARG A 200 14.77 -8.23 7.05
CA ARG A 200 15.01 -9.62 6.64
C ARG A 200 15.09 -9.73 5.12
N GLU A 201 14.16 -9.11 4.42
CA GLU A 201 14.10 -9.11 2.96
C GLU A 201 15.28 -8.41 2.32
N ILE A 202 15.62 -7.19 2.79
CA ILE A 202 16.84 -6.49 2.36
C ILE A 202 18.05 -7.40 2.48
N GLN A 203 18.22 -8.04 3.64
CA GLN A 203 19.38 -8.88 3.92
C GLN A 203 19.43 -10.11 3.02
N ILE A 204 18.28 -10.73 2.74
CA ILE A 204 18.23 -11.93 1.89
C ILE A 204 18.43 -11.56 0.43
N LEU A 205 17.69 -10.59 -0.11
CA LEU A 205 17.84 -10.17 -1.50
C LEU A 205 19.23 -9.62 -1.78
N GLN A 206 19.82 -8.88 -0.83
CA GLN A 206 21.21 -8.45 -0.92
C GLN A 206 22.16 -9.65 -0.99
N ARG A 207 22.03 -10.62 -0.07
CA ARG A 207 22.92 -11.80 -0.04
C ARG A 207 22.74 -12.71 -1.26
N ILE A 208 21.53 -12.85 -1.79
CA ILE A 208 21.29 -13.56 -3.05
C ILE A 208 21.98 -12.82 -4.19
N SER A 209 21.84 -11.50 -4.26
CA SER A 209 22.49 -10.67 -5.30
C SER A 209 24.02 -10.66 -5.19
N GLU A 210 24.59 -10.88 -4.01
CA GLU A 210 26.03 -11.05 -3.78
C GLU A 210 26.53 -12.49 -4.11
N GLN A 211 25.63 -13.48 -4.06
CA GLN A 211 25.96 -14.90 -4.21
C GLN A 211 25.98 -15.36 -5.67
N TRP A 212 25.18 -14.73 -6.54
CA TRP A 212 25.07 -15.05 -7.96
C TRP A 212 25.17 -13.81 -8.83
N ASP A 213 25.94 -13.92 -9.91
CA ASP A 213 25.92 -12.92 -10.98
C ASP A 213 24.52 -12.84 -11.62
N PRO A 214 24.09 -11.69 -12.15
CA PRO A 214 22.77 -11.53 -12.76
C PRO A 214 22.44 -12.56 -13.84
N ASP A 215 23.43 -12.90 -14.67
CA ASP A 215 23.28 -13.82 -15.80
C ASP A 215 23.68 -15.27 -15.47
N ASP A 216 23.91 -15.60 -14.19
CA ASP A 216 24.27 -16.95 -13.79
C ASP A 216 23.08 -17.91 -14.04
N PRO A 217 23.23 -18.95 -14.89
CA PRO A 217 22.15 -19.90 -15.17
C PRO A 217 21.73 -20.74 -13.95
N ALA A 218 22.55 -20.75 -12.90
CA ALA A 218 22.25 -21.39 -11.62
C ALA A 218 21.78 -20.40 -10.56
N ARG A 219 21.38 -19.17 -10.93
CA ARG A 219 20.73 -18.21 -10.04
C ARG A 219 19.26 -18.59 -9.83
N PRO A 220 18.72 -18.53 -8.60
CA PRO A 220 17.29 -18.74 -8.39
C PRO A 220 16.49 -17.61 -9.01
N ALA A 221 15.29 -17.91 -9.54
CA ALA A 221 14.35 -16.91 -10.06
C ALA A 221 13.77 -16.09 -8.90
N VAL A 222 14.50 -15.06 -8.49
CA VAL A 222 14.21 -14.12 -7.41
C VAL A 222 14.61 -12.72 -7.89
N PRO A 223 13.78 -11.68 -7.67
CA PRO A 223 14.14 -10.31 -8.03
C PRO A 223 15.49 -9.90 -7.44
N ARG A 224 16.29 -9.17 -8.21
CA ARG A 224 17.55 -8.61 -7.72
C ARG A 224 17.26 -7.34 -6.93
N LEU A 225 17.93 -7.18 -5.80
CA LEU A 225 18.01 -5.89 -5.14
C LEU A 225 19.01 -5.00 -5.88
N LEU A 226 18.55 -3.87 -6.41
CA LEU A 226 19.35 -2.91 -7.17
C LEU A 226 19.99 -1.89 -6.25
N SER A 227 19.17 -1.27 -5.42
CA SER A 227 19.58 -0.24 -4.47
C SER A 227 18.51 -0.04 -3.41
N LEU A 228 18.83 0.77 -2.41
CA LEU A 228 17.82 1.40 -1.57
C LEU A 228 17.40 2.71 -2.20
N VAL A 229 16.14 3.09 -1.96
CA VAL A 229 15.61 4.38 -2.38
C VAL A 229 15.71 5.34 -1.20
N GLY A 230 16.30 6.51 -1.44
CA GLY A 230 16.45 7.57 -0.46
C GLY A 230 15.74 8.86 -0.84
N SER A 231 15.17 9.52 0.15
CA SER A 231 14.58 10.87 0.07
C SER A 231 14.83 11.61 1.38
N HIS A 232 15.04 12.93 1.33
CA HIS A 232 15.24 13.80 2.51
C HIS A 232 16.21 13.24 3.57
N GLU A 233 17.35 12.70 3.10
CA GLU A 233 18.38 12.02 3.90
C GLU A 233 17.95 10.75 4.67
N GLN A 234 16.88 10.12 4.23
CA GLN A 234 16.28 8.92 4.78
C GLN A 234 16.20 7.83 3.72
N VAL A 235 16.18 6.56 4.15
CA VAL A 235 15.78 5.45 3.28
C VAL A 235 14.27 5.34 3.37
N ILE A 236 13.61 5.28 2.22
CA ILE A 236 12.15 5.21 2.11
C ILE A 236 11.66 3.92 1.45
N GLY A 237 12.54 3.14 0.82
CA GLY A 237 12.14 1.91 0.14
C GLY A 237 13.28 1.10 -0.48
N LEU A 238 12.87 0.08 -1.23
CA LEU A 238 13.71 -0.86 -1.98
C LEU A 238 13.53 -0.64 -3.47
N LEU A 239 14.61 -0.78 -4.24
CA LEU A 239 14.55 -0.83 -5.70
C LEU A 239 14.98 -2.22 -6.17
N GLU A 240 14.10 -2.91 -6.90
CA GLU A 240 14.29 -4.29 -7.35
C GLU A 240 14.06 -4.42 -8.87
N ASP A 241 14.51 -5.54 -9.47
CA ASP A 241 14.18 -5.86 -10.86
C ASP A 241 12.65 -6.00 -11.01
N PHE A 242 12.07 -5.31 -11.99
CA PHE A 242 10.65 -5.45 -12.32
C PHE A 242 10.40 -6.75 -13.07
N ILE A 243 9.51 -7.59 -12.53
CA ILE A 243 9.09 -8.85 -13.15
C ILE A 243 7.72 -8.64 -13.77
N ASP A 244 7.68 -8.62 -15.10
CA ASP A 244 6.47 -8.45 -15.90
C ASP A 244 5.71 -9.79 -15.96
N GLY A 245 4.80 -9.97 -15.01
CA GLY A 245 4.04 -11.20 -14.81
C GLY A 245 2.87 -11.04 -13.84
N ASP A 246 2.00 -12.05 -13.82
CA ASP A 246 0.79 -12.09 -12.99
C ASP A 246 1.05 -12.90 -11.71
N LYS A 247 0.36 -12.59 -10.60
CA LYS A 247 0.46 -13.45 -9.41
C LYS A 247 -0.15 -14.81 -9.71
N LEU A 248 0.49 -15.86 -9.23
CA LEU A 248 -0.04 -17.22 -9.37
C LEU A 248 -1.42 -17.36 -8.72
N SER A 249 -1.71 -16.61 -7.66
CA SER A 249 -3.03 -16.58 -7.01
C SER A 249 -4.14 -15.92 -7.84
N GLU A 250 -3.78 -15.06 -8.80
CA GLU A 250 -4.71 -14.34 -9.68
C GLU A 250 -5.05 -15.15 -10.95
N LEU A 251 -4.34 -16.25 -11.21
CA LEU A 251 -4.57 -17.11 -12.37
C LEU A 251 -5.68 -18.14 -12.11
N ASP A 252 -6.54 -18.39 -13.10
CA ASP A 252 -7.46 -19.53 -13.05
C ASP A 252 -6.71 -20.84 -13.34
N ILE A 253 -6.23 -21.47 -12.26
CA ILE A 253 -5.50 -22.72 -12.26
C ILE A 253 -6.26 -23.87 -12.97
N ASN A 254 -7.59 -23.80 -13.11
CA ASN A 254 -8.36 -24.82 -13.82
C ASN A 254 -8.28 -24.69 -15.35
N GLU A 255 -8.01 -23.50 -15.86
CA GLU A 255 -7.82 -23.25 -17.29
C GLU A 255 -6.39 -23.57 -17.74
N ILE A 256 -5.44 -23.60 -16.80
CA ILE A 256 -4.04 -23.94 -17.07
C ILE A 256 -3.86 -25.46 -17.22
N SER A 257 -3.12 -25.85 -18.25
CA SER A 257 -2.84 -27.26 -18.51
C SER A 257 -2.10 -27.94 -17.35
N VAL A 258 -2.40 -29.21 -17.10
CA VAL A 258 -1.70 -30.02 -16.09
C VAL A 258 -0.18 -30.01 -16.31
N ALA A 259 0.27 -30.07 -17.57
CA ALA A 259 1.68 -30.05 -17.92
C ALA A 259 2.36 -28.74 -17.47
N GLN A 260 1.75 -27.59 -17.76
CA GLN A 260 2.30 -26.29 -17.35
C GLN A 260 2.35 -26.15 -15.82
N ARG A 261 1.31 -26.61 -15.12
CA ARG A 261 1.30 -26.61 -13.63
C ARG A 261 2.37 -27.51 -13.04
N GLN A 262 2.66 -28.65 -13.68
CA GLN A 262 3.77 -29.53 -13.29
C GLN A 262 5.13 -28.87 -13.53
N GLU A 263 5.29 -28.15 -14.64
CA GLU A 263 6.51 -27.39 -14.95
C GLU A 263 6.74 -26.27 -13.92
N TRP A 264 5.72 -25.48 -13.60
CA TRP A 264 5.81 -24.45 -12.56
C TRP A 264 6.19 -25.05 -11.21
N LYS A 265 5.50 -26.12 -10.79
CA LYS A 265 5.86 -26.85 -9.56
C LYS A 265 7.32 -27.24 -9.57
N GLN A 266 7.82 -27.84 -10.65
CA GLN A 266 9.21 -28.28 -10.75
C GLN A 266 10.18 -27.11 -10.64
N GLN A 267 9.91 -25.98 -11.31
CA GLN A 267 10.76 -24.79 -11.26
C GLN A 267 10.77 -24.14 -9.88
N ILE A 268 9.61 -24.06 -9.21
CA ILE A 268 9.49 -23.56 -7.83
C ILE A 268 10.27 -24.47 -6.87
N GLU A 269 10.13 -25.79 -6.99
CA GLU A 269 10.90 -26.77 -6.21
C GLU A 269 12.41 -26.60 -6.42
N GLN A 270 12.85 -26.35 -7.65
CA GLN A 270 14.25 -26.12 -7.99
C GLN A 270 14.79 -24.83 -7.36
N ASN A 271 14.07 -23.71 -7.52
CA ASN A 271 14.44 -22.42 -6.93
C ASN A 271 14.53 -22.52 -5.40
N MET A 272 13.54 -23.14 -4.75
CA MET A 272 13.53 -23.34 -3.30
C MET A 272 14.68 -24.23 -2.82
N THR A 273 14.94 -25.34 -3.53
CA THR A 273 16.05 -26.23 -3.21
C THR A 273 17.38 -25.49 -3.26
N LEU A 274 17.58 -24.66 -4.29
CA LEU A 274 18.79 -23.86 -4.45
C LEU A 274 18.94 -22.82 -3.33
N LEU A 275 17.87 -22.13 -2.95
CA LEU A 275 17.87 -21.23 -1.79
C LEU A 275 18.29 -21.96 -0.52
N HIS A 276 17.67 -23.10 -0.22
CA HIS A 276 17.96 -23.89 0.99
C HIS A 276 19.40 -24.43 1.01
N GLN A 277 19.94 -24.86 -0.14
CA GLN A 277 21.34 -25.31 -0.26
C GLN A 277 22.35 -24.22 0.14
N HIS A 278 22.00 -22.96 -0.06
CA HIS A 278 22.81 -21.79 0.31
C HIS A 278 22.37 -21.15 1.63
N SER A 279 21.57 -21.85 2.43
CA SER A 279 21.06 -21.38 3.73
C SER A 279 20.21 -20.11 3.65
N PHE A 280 19.51 -19.91 2.54
CA PHE A 280 18.44 -18.94 2.41
C PHE A 280 17.11 -19.61 2.70
N ILE A 281 16.30 -19.00 3.56
CA ILE A 281 14.94 -19.45 3.87
C ILE A 281 14.00 -18.45 3.20
N TRP A 282 13.01 -18.90 2.44
CA TRP A 282 12.05 -18.00 1.80
C TRP A 282 11.15 -17.38 2.87
N GLY A 283 10.45 -18.21 3.63
CA GLY A 283 9.80 -17.81 4.89
C GLY A 283 8.36 -17.31 4.77
N ASP A 284 7.77 -17.25 3.58
CA ASP A 284 6.33 -17.03 3.39
C ASP A 284 5.83 -17.65 2.06
N VAL A 285 5.89 -18.99 1.98
CA VAL A 285 5.51 -19.72 0.76
C VAL A 285 3.99 -19.71 0.57
N LYS A 286 3.53 -19.01 -0.46
CA LYS A 286 2.12 -18.96 -0.91
C LYS A 286 2.01 -18.59 -2.39
N ALA A 287 0.85 -18.82 -2.98
CA ALA A 287 0.59 -18.47 -4.38
C ALA A 287 0.71 -16.95 -4.63
N ASP A 288 0.35 -16.11 -3.67
CA ASP A 288 0.48 -14.64 -3.80
C ASP A 288 1.93 -14.17 -3.89
N ASN A 289 2.87 -14.97 -3.38
CA ASN A 289 4.30 -14.64 -3.38
C ASN A 289 5.03 -15.26 -4.58
N ILE A 290 4.29 -15.65 -5.63
CA ILE A 290 4.84 -16.17 -6.87
C ILE A 290 4.30 -15.35 -8.03
N LEU A 291 5.19 -14.77 -8.82
CA LEU A 291 4.84 -14.17 -10.11
C LEU A 291 5.15 -15.16 -11.23
N VAL A 292 4.25 -15.29 -12.21
CA VAL A 292 4.51 -16.03 -13.45
C VAL A 292 4.73 -15.02 -14.56
N ASP A 293 5.96 -14.98 -15.09
CA ASP A 293 6.31 -14.01 -16.14
C ASP A 293 5.73 -14.41 -17.52
N LYS A 294 5.91 -13.51 -18.49
CA LYS A 294 5.51 -13.72 -19.90
C LYS A 294 6.13 -14.95 -20.57
N HIS A 295 7.18 -15.52 -20.00
CA HIS A 295 7.85 -16.73 -20.47
C HIS A 295 7.41 -17.98 -19.71
N GLN A 296 6.36 -17.89 -18.88
CA GLN A 296 5.84 -18.96 -18.04
C GLN A 296 6.84 -19.42 -16.97
N GLN A 297 7.77 -18.56 -16.57
CA GLN A 297 8.72 -18.83 -15.51
C GLN A 297 8.20 -18.27 -14.17
N PRO A 298 8.14 -19.09 -13.10
CA PRO A 298 7.75 -18.64 -11.78
C PRO A 298 8.92 -17.99 -11.04
N TRP A 299 8.68 -16.79 -10.52
CA TRP A 299 9.59 -15.99 -9.71
C TRP A 299 9.11 -15.97 -8.26
N LEU A 300 10.03 -16.25 -7.34
CA LEU A 300 9.73 -16.21 -5.90
C LEU A 300 9.96 -14.79 -5.40
N ILE A 301 8.92 -14.17 -4.85
CA ILE A 301 8.95 -12.80 -4.33
C ILE A 301 8.64 -12.78 -2.83
N ASP A 302 8.78 -11.62 -2.20
CA ASP A 302 8.51 -11.36 -0.78
C ASP A 302 9.29 -12.27 0.19
N PHE A 303 10.45 -11.77 0.61
CA PHE A 303 11.30 -12.40 1.64
C PHE A 303 11.14 -11.71 3.01
N GLY A 304 10.05 -10.95 3.21
CA GLY A 304 9.78 -10.25 4.46
C GLY A 304 9.63 -11.20 5.64
N GLY A 305 9.19 -12.44 5.39
CA GLY A 305 8.87 -13.41 6.42
C GLY A 305 7.50 -13.14 7.03
N SER A 306 6.67 -14.19 7.06
CA SER A 306 5.35 -14.12 7.67
C SER A 306 4.80 -15.53 7.88
N CYS A 307 3.75 -15.65 8.70
CA CYS A 307 2.97 -16.87 8.78
C CYS A 307 1.60 -16.59 8.17
N THR A 308 1.40 -17.00 6.92
CA THR A 308 0.08 -16.94 6.30
C THR A 308 -0.73 -18.17 6.71
N GLN A 309 -1.87 -17.96 7.39
CA GLN A 309 -2.78 -19.05 7.76
C GLN A 309 -3.18 -19.87 6.52
N GLY A 310 -3.25 -21.19 6.67
CA GLY A 310 -3.55 -22.09 5.56
C GLY A 310 -2.35 -22.50 4.72
N TRP A 311 -1.23 -21.77 4.74
CA TRP A 311 -0.03 -22.08 3.95
C TRP A 311 1.09 -22.74 4.75
N VAL A 312 1.42 -22.20 5.92
CA VAL A 312 2.44 -22.76 6.83
C VAL A 312 1.89 -22.75 8.26
N ASP A 313 2.20 -23.78 9.05
CA ASP A 313 1.86 -23.80 10.46
C ASP A 313 2.74 -22.81 11.22
N GLU A 314 2.15 -22.05 12.14
CA GLU A 314 2.83 -20.94 12.84
C GLU A 314 4.16 -21.32 13.50
N HIS A 315 4.23 -22.51 14.09
CA HIS A 315 5.45 -23.03 14.73
C HIS A 315 6.57 -23.42 13.75
N LEU A 316 6.28 -23.46 12.44
CA LEU A 316 7.23 -23.71 11.34
C LEU A 316 7.52 -22.45 10.53
N ALA A 317 6.93 -21.31 10.88
CA ALA A 317 7.15 -20.06 10.16
C ALA A 317 8.65 -19.72 10.08
N GLU A 318 9.09 -19.21 8.93
CA GLU A 318 10.48 -18.82 8.68
C GLU A 318 11.52 -19.94 8.92
N THR A 319 11.14 -21.20 8.68
CA THR A 319 12.05 -22.36 8.70
C THR A 319 12.09 -23.08 7.36
N THR A 320 13.15 -23.85 7.13
CA THR A 320 13.25 -24.78 6.00
C THR A 320 12.08 -25.76 5.98
N GLU A 321 11.70 -26.28 7.14
CA GLU A 321 10.56 -27.19 7.30
C GLU A 321 9.23 -26.52 6.93
N GLY A 322 9.07 -25.24 7.27
CA GLY A 322 7.94 -24.40 6.89
C GLY A 322 7.86 -24.19 5.39
N ASP A 323 8.98 -23.83 4.75
CA ASP A 323 9.05 -23.69 3.29
C ASP A 323 8.64 -25.00 2.57
N LEU A 324 9.15 -26.14 3.05
CA LEU A 324 8.78 -27.46 2.54
C LEU A 324 7.32 -27.81 2.78
N GLN A 325 6.71 -27.33 3.87
CA GLN A 325 5.27 -27.48 4.12
C GLN A 325 4.46 -26.64 3.14
N GLY A 326 4.80 -25.36 2.98
CA GLY A 326 4.15 -24.48 2.03
C GLY A 326 4.24 -25.02 0.61
N LEU A 327 5.39 -25.58 0.21
CA LEU A 327 5.57 -26.22 -1.10
C LEU A 327 4.62 -27.41 -1.34
N ARG A 328 4.34 -28.21 -0.30
CA ARG A 328 3.36 -29.30 -0.39
C ARG A 328 1.95 -28.74 -0.62
N ARG A 329 1.55 -27.73 0.16
CA ARG A 329 0.24 -27.09 0.01
C ARG A 329 0.10 -26.36 -1.33
N LEU A 330 1.19 -25.80 -1.85
CA LEU A 330 1.26 -25.21 -3.18
C LEU A 330 1.08 -26.26 -4.28
N SER A 331 1.63 -27.46 -4.09
CA SER A 331 1.41 -28.58 -5.03
C SER A 331 -0.07 -29.00 -5.05
N ASP A 332 -0.72 -28.97 -3.90
CA ASP A 332 -2.17 -29.23 -3.78
C ASP A 332 -2.98 -28.12 -4.46
N TYR A 333 -2.60 -26.85 -4.24
CA TYR A 333 -3.21 -25.67 -4.90
C TYR A 333 -3.13 -25.76 -6.43
N LEU A 334 -1.96 -26.14 -6.96
CA LEU A 334 -1.75 -26.34 -8.40
C LEU A 334 -2.45 -27.60 -8.96
N GLY A 335 -3.06 -28.43 -8.09
CA GLY A 335 -3.70 -29.68 -8.51
C GLY A 335 -2.73 -30.69 -9.12
N VAL A 336 -1.45 -30.63 -8.74
CA VAL A 336 -0.37 -31.50 -9.25
C VAL A 336 0.32 -32.21 -8.09
N GLN A 337 -0.39 -33.15 -7.48
CA GLN A 337 0.24 -34.12 -6.58
C GLN A 337 1.08 -35.13 -7.38
N ARG A 338 2.10 -35.67 -6.70
CA ARG A 338 3.03 -36.67 -7.26
C ARG A 338 2.32 -37.91 -7.80
#